data_AF-A0A7S3SZ20-F1
#
_entry.id   AF-A0A7S3SZ20-F1
#
_cell.length_a   1.000
_cell.length_b   1.000
_cell.length_c   1.000
_cell.angle_alpha   90.00
_cell.angle_beta   90.00
_cell.angle_gamma   90.00
#
_symmetry.space_group_name_H-M   'P 1'
#
loop_
_entity.id
_entity.type
_entity.pdbx_description
1 polymer ?
#
loop_
_entity_poly.entity_id
_entity_poly.type
_entity_poly.pdbx_seq_one_letter_code
_entity_poly.pdbx_strand_id
1 'polypeptide(L)'
;SEIDLQEANMFAWRTSLHTEDDPVGSGKGYGGGGAGWNGPRDWSADDYGPHGRCIDTLKPFQVAVSFPVDGTGMLQAVEVILSQAGSPCPLTTRLDSYQGLPRLSAALAQGM
;
A
#
# COMPACT_ATOMS: atom_id res chain seq x y z
N SER A 1 -2.38 -16.09 -5.66
CA SER A 1 -2.56 -14.62 -5.63
C SER A 1 -2.02 -14.07 -4.33
N GLU A 2 -1.52 -12.84 -4.31
CA GLU A 2 -0.92 -12.22 -3.11
C GLU A 2 -1.32 -10.74 -3.01
N ILE A 3 -1.67 -10.32 -1.80
CA ILE A 3 -1.96 -8.93 -1.45
C ILE A 3 -1.15 -8.64 -0.20
N ASP A 4 -0.05 -7.91 -0.37
CA ASP A 4 0.79 -7.49 0.72
C ASP A 4 0.27 -6.16 1.26
N LEU A 5 -0.45 -6.22 2.38
CA LEU A 5 -1.04 -5.03 3.00
C LEU A 5 0.07 -4.08 3.50
N GLN A 6 1.14 -4.64 4.07
CA GLN A 6 2.25 -3.91 4.68
C GLN A 6 3.58 -4.66 4.51
N GLU A 7 4.38 -4.25 3.53
CA GLU A 7 5.82 -4.53 3.43
C GLU A 7 6.57 -3.26 3.86
N ALA A 8 6.94 -3.16 5.14
CA ALA A 8 7.45 -1.90 5.66
C ALA A 8 8.60 -2.05 6.66
N ASN A 9 9.39 -0.99 6.77
CA ASN A 9 10.29 -0.73 7.89
C ASN A 9 10.17 0.75 8.28
N MET A 10 11.06 1.25 9.14
CA MET A 10 11.02 2.65 9.56
C MET A 10 11.30 3.66 8.44
N PHE A 11 11.84 3.24 7.30
CA PHE A 11 12.31 4.12 6.22
C PHE A 11 11.58 3.92 4.89
N ALA A 12 10.76 2.88 4.79
CA ALA A 12 10.02 2.55 3.59
C ALA A 12 8.70 1.86 3.93
N TRP A 13 7.71 2.09 3.09
CA TRP A 13 6.41 1.44 3.11
C TRP A 13 6.06 1.00 1.69
N ARG A 14 5.59 -0.24 1.55
CA ARG A 14 5.02 -0.74 0.32
C ARG A 14 3.77 -1.56 0.61
N THR A 15 2.74 -1.31 -0.19
CA THR A 15 1.59 -2.20 -0.35
C THR A 15 1.64 -2.72 -1.76
N SER A 16 1.53 -4.04 -1.94
CA SER A 16 1.76 -4.69 -3.23
C SER A 16 0.64 -5.66 -3.60
N LEU A 17 0.37 -5.74 -4.91
CA LEU A 17 -0.61 -6.62 -5.51
C LEU A 17 0.08 -7.48 -6.56
N HIS A 18 -0.07 -8.80 -6.44
CA HIS A 18 0.54 -9.75 -7.36
C HIS A 18 -0.40 -10.92 -7.62
N THR A 19 -0.39 -11.42 -8.86
CA THR A 19 -1.06 -12.68 -9.20
C THR A 19 0.00 -13.77 -9.38
N GLU A 20 -0.41 -15.05 -9.37
CA GLU A 20 0.52 -16.18 -9.56
C GLU A 20 1.37 -16.06 -10.84
N ASP A 21 0.82 -15.43 -11.88
CA ASP A 21 1.46 -15.29 -13.18
C ASP A 21 2.15 -13.92 -13.37
N ASP A 22 2.14 -13.06 -12.34
CA ASP A 22 2.77 -11.73 -12.35
C ASP A 22 3.63 -11.51 -11.10
N PRO A 23 4.89 -11.99 -11.14
CA PRO A 23 5.80 -11.86 -10.00
C PRO A 23 6.29 -10.41 -9.78
N VAL A 24 6.10 -9.51 -10.74
CA VAL A 24 6.50 -8.09 -10.61
C VAL A 24 5.40 -7.27 -9.95
N GLY A 25 4.15 -7.54 -10.30
CA GLY A 25 2.96 -6.93 -9.72
C GLY A 25 2.91 -5.42 -9.77
N SER A 26 2.15 -4.85 -8.84
CA SER A 26 2.02 -3.40 -8.69
C SER A 26 2.16 -3.02 -7.22
N GLY A 27 3.03 -2.04 -6.93
CA GLY A 27 3.28 -1.57 -5.58
C GLY A 27 3.18 -0.06 -5.46
N LYS A 28 2.70 0.39 -4.31
CA LYS A 28 2.50 1.79 -3.96
C LYS A 28 2.99 2.07 -2.54
N GLY A 29 3.29 3.34 -2.22
CA GLY A 29 3.87 3.78 -0.95
C GLY A 29 5.11 4.67 -1.13
N TYR A 30 6.11 4.48 -0.26
CA TYR A 30 7.33 5.28 -0.23
C TYR A 30 8.59 4.43 0.02
N GLY A 31 9.69 4.83 -0.62
CA GLY A 31 11.00 4.24 -0.38
C GLY A 31 11.26 3.01 -1.24
N GLY A 32 12.22 2.20 -0.83
CA GLY A 32 12.70 1.06 -1.62
C GLY A 32 13.57 1.45 -2.82
N GLY A 33 14.47 0.53 -3.14
CA GLY A 33 15.33 0.56 -4.32
C GLY A 33 16.81 0.35 -4.07
N GLY A 34 17.51 0.16 -5.17
CA GLY A 34 18.97 0.04 -5.25
C GLY A 34 19.49 0.83 -6.44
N ALA A 35 20.78 0.70 -6.75
CA ALA A 35 21.35 1.36 -7.92
C ALA A 35 20.56 1.00 -9.19
N GLY A 36 19.95 2.01 -9.82
CA GLY A 36 19.17 1.85 -11.05
C GLY A 36 17.67 1.59 -10.88
N TRP A 37 17.13 1.58 -9.65
CA TRP A 37 15.68 1.41 -9.43
C TRP A 37 15.11 2.44 -8.46
N ASN A 38 14.02 3.08 -8.87
CA ASN A 38 13.22 3.93 -8.01
C ASN A 38 11.97 3.16 -7.59
N GLY A 39 11.85 2.92 -6.29
CA GLY A 39 10.63 2.36 -5.73
C GLY A 39 9.49 3.35 -5.67
N PRO A 40 8.40 3.00 -4.98
CA PRO A 40 7.26 3.89 -4.79
C PRO A 40 7.66 5.27 -4.24
N ARG A 41 7.02 6.33 -4.75
CA ARG A 41 7.26 7.74 -4.40
C ARG A 41 5.95 8.51 -4.20
N ASP A 42 4.91 7.84 -3.69
CA ASP A 42 3.63 8.49 -3.42
C ASP A 42 3.75 9.53 -2.28
N TRP A 43 4.69 9.30 -1.37
CA TRP A 43 5.06 10.21 -0.28
C TRP A 43 6.58 10.44 -0.28
N SER A 44 7.09 11.22 0.67
CA SER A 44 8.51 11.53 0.82
C SER A 44 9.09 11.07 2.17
N ALA A 45 10.42 11.14 2.32
CA ALA A 45 11.12 10.93 3.60
C ALA A 45 10.63 11.88 4.70
N ASP A 46 10.23 13.10 4.33
CA ASP A 46 9.74 14.09 5.29
C ASP A 46 8.34 13.72 5.80
N ASP A 47 7.60 12.89 5.06
CA ASP A 47 6.25 12.45 5.39
C ASP A 47 6.25 11.19 6.26
N TYR A 48 6.99 10.17 5.84
CA TYR A 48 7.09 8.85 6.50
C TYR A 48 8.54 8.54 6.82
N GLY A 49 8.85 8.43 8.12
CA GLY A 49 10.18 8.07 8.59
C GLY A 49 10.37 8.33 10.08
N PRO A 50 11.56 8.07 10.64
CA PRO A 50 11.88 8.55 11.97
C PRO A 50 11.78 10.07 12.00
N HIS A 51 10.97 10.61 12.91
CA HIS A 51 10.63 12.04 12.97
C HIS A 51 9.88 12.58 11.73
N GLY A 52 9.25 11.72 10.93
CA GLY A 52 8.40 12.13 9.81
C GLY A 52 7.27 13.05 10.27
N ARG A 53 6.96 14.07 9.47
CA ARG A 53 5.97 15.11 9.81
C ARG A 53 4.55 14.55 9.87
N CYS A 54 4.27 13.53 9.06
CA CYS A 54 2.96 12.90 8.97
C CYS A 54 2.91 11.59 9.77
N ILE A 55 3.92 10.73 9.60
CA ILE A 55 4.10 9.49 10.33
C ILE A 55 5.53 9.42 10.88
N ASP A 56 5.67 9.66 12.18
CA ASP A 56 6.90 9.41 12.94
C ASP A 56 6.98 7.92 13.28
N THR A 57 7.81 7.16 12.56
CA THR A 57 7.91 5.71 12.72
C THR A 57 8.60 5.28 14.02
N LEU A 58 9.09 6.22 14.83
CA LEU A 58 9.55 5.93 16.20
C LEU A 58 8.39 5.81 17.20
N LYS A 59 7.17 6.07 16.74
CA LYS A 59 5.94 5.96 17.54
C LYS A 59 4.93 5.07 16.81
N PRO A 60 4.00 4.44 17.54
CA PRO A 60 2.88 3.73 16.91
C PRO A 60 2.05 4.65 16.02
N PHE A 61 1.50 4.09 14.95
CA PHE A 61 0.53 4.72 14.07
C PHE A 61 -0.51 3.66 13.65
N GLN A 62 -1.64 4.12 13.12
CA GLN A 62 -2.73 3.27 12.66
C GLN A 62 -2.63 3.06 11.16
N VAL A 63 -2.92 1.83 10.74
CA VAL A 63 -3.01 1.41 9.34
C VAL A 63 -4.46 0.99 9.10
N ALA A 64 -5.13 1.65 8.17
CA ALA A 64 -6.44 1.24 7.69
C ALA A 64 -6.32 0.80 6.23
N VAL A 65 -6.81 -0.40 5.92
CA VAL A 65 -6.86 -0.92 4.55
C VAL A 65 -8.31 -1.18 4.17
N SER A 66 -8.70 -0.72 2.98
CA SER A 66 -10.04 -0.90 2.42
C SER A 66 -9.96 -1.59 1.05
N PHE A 67 -11.00 -2.35 0.75
CA PHE A 67 -11.16 -3.09 -0.51
C PHE A 67 -12.44 -2.63 -1.22
N PRO A 68 -12.45 -1.44 -1.85
CA PRO A 68 -13.62 -0.96 -2.56
C PRO A 68 -14.04 -1.93 -3.68
N VAL A 69 -15.32 -2.21 -3.78
CA VAL A 69 -15.92 -3.04 -4.86
C VAL A 69 -16.93 -2.24 -5.67
N ASP A 70 -17.17 -2.63 -6.91
CA ASP A 70 -18.27 -2.09 -7.71
C ASP A 70 -19.62 -2.74 -7.37
N GLY A 71 -20.67 -2.38 -8.11
CA GLY A 71 -22.02 -2.93 -7.92
C GLY A 71 -22.17 -4.44 -8.19
N THR A 72 -21.14 -5.09 -8.74
CA THR A 72 -21.09 -6.54 -8.96
C THR A 72 -20.25 -7.27 -7.91
N GLY A 73 -19.64 -6.55 -6.97
CA GLY A 73 -18.73 -7.12 -5.97
C GLY A 73 -17.30 -7.31 -6.48
N MET A 74 -16.96 -6.75 -7.65
CA MET A 74 -15.60 -6.82 -8.20
C MET A 74 -14.70 -5.78 -7.54
N LEU A 75 -13.54 -6.21 -7.05
CA LEU A 75 -12.51 -5.34 -6.47
C LEU A 75 -12.08 -4.24 -7.45
N GLN A 76 -12.22 -2.99 -7.03
CA GLN A 76 -11.83 -1.80 -7.81
C GLN A 76 -10.49 -1.24 -7.37
N ALA A 77 -10.10 -1.44 -6.11
CA ALA A 77 -8.83 -0.97 -5.60
C ALA A 77 -8.43 -1.67 -4.29
N VAL A 78 -7.17 -1.49 -3.90
CA VAL A 78 -6.75 -1.54 -2.50
C VAL A 78 -6.35 -0.14 -2.07
N GLU A 79 -6.99 0.36 -1.01
CA GLU A 79 -6.72 1.68 -0.44
C GLU A 79 -6.09 1.55 0.94
N VAL A 80 -5.02 2.29 1.17
CA VAL A 80 -4.29 2.30 2.45
C VAL A 80 -4.22 3.71 2.99
N ILE A 81 -4.57 3.86 4.26
CA ILE A 81 -4.45 5.11 5.00
C ILE A 81 -3.58 4.88 6.24
N LEU A 82 -2.51 5.66 6.36
CA LEU A 82 -1.69 5.75 7.56
C LEU A 82 -2.08 6.99 8.35
N SER A 83 -2.33 6.86 9.65
CA SER A 83 -2.65 8.00 10.52
C SER A 83 -1.98 7.89 11.87
N GLN A 84 -1.57 9.03 12.43
CA GLN A 84 -0.89 9.07 13.73
C GLN A 84 -1.52 10.14 14.62
N ALA A 85 -1.80 9.80 15.87
CA ALA A 85 -2.40 10.73 16.82
C ALA A 85 -1.50 11.96 17.01
N GLY A 86 -2.07 13.16 16.90
CA GLY A 86 -1.33 14.42 16.97
C GLY A 86 -0.69 14.87 15.65
N SER A 87 -0.83 14.10 14.58
CA SER A 87 -0.42 14.48 13.22
C SER A 87 -1.63 14.92 12.38
N PRO A 88 -1.56 16.06 11.66
CA PRO A 88 -2.69 16.57 10.88
C PRO A 88 -2.79 15.97 9.46
N CYS A 89 -1.81 15.19 9.02
CA CYS A 89 -1.72 14.69 7.65
C CYS A 89 -1.66 13.16 7.59
N PRO A 90 -2.81 12.47 7.43
CA PRO A 90 -2.80 11.07 7.05
C PRO A 90 -2.11 10.87 5.69
N LEU A 91 -1.37 9.77 5.53
CA LEU A 91 -0.80 9.38 4.24
C LEU A 91 -1.74 8.38 3.57
N THR A 92 -1.98 8.55 2.28
CA THR A 92 -2.93 7.72 1.53
C THR A 92 -2.27 7.18 0.27
N THR A 93 -2.52 5.91 -0.04
CA THR A 93 -2.24 5.36 -1.35
C THR A 93 -3.36 4.45 -1.83
N ARG A 94 -3.50 4.34 -3.16
CA ARG A 94 -4.57 3.62 -3.83
C ARG A 94 -3.99 2.84 -5.02
N LEU A 95 -4.25 1.53 -5.04
CA LEU A 95 -3.89 0.62 -6.12
C LEU A 95 -5.15 0.24 -6.90
N ASP A 96 -5.47 0.98 -7.96
CA ASP A 96 -6.71 0.83 -8.75
C ASP A 96 -6.48 0.53 -10.23
N SER A 97 -5.24 0.61 -10.71
CA SER A 97 -4.88 0.38 -12.11
C SER A 97 -4.24 -0.98 -12.39
N TYR A 98 -4.28 -1.91 -11.43
CA TYR A 98 -3.64 -3.21 -11.57
C TYR A 98 -4.50 -4.17 -12.40
N GLN A 99 -3.96 -4.68 -13.50
CA GLN A 99 -4.70 -5.59 -14.41
C GLN A 99 -5.09 -6.91 -13.73
N GLY A 100 -4.41 -7.31 -12.66
CA GLY A 100 -4.71 -8.51 -11.90
C GLY A 100 -5.90 -8.38 -10.92
N LEU A 101 -6.53 -7.21 -10.79
CA LEU A 101 -7.64 -7.00 -9.85
C LEU A 101 -8.79 -8.02 -9.97
N PRO A 102 -9.24 -8.47 -11.17
CA PRO A 102 -10.27 -9.50 -11.27
C PRO A 102 -9.87 -10.83 -10.61
N ARG A 103 -8.60 -11.24 -10.75
CA ARG A 103 -8.09 -12.48 -10.14
C ARG A 103 -7.92 -12.32 -8.63
N LEU A 104 -7.52 -11.15 -8.16
CA LEU A 104 -7.48 -10.81 -6.74
C LEU A 104 -8.88 -10.79 -6.13
N SER A 105 -9.87 -10.27 -6.86
CA SER A 105 -11.28 -10.26 -6.44
C SER A 105 -11.80 -11.68 -6.23
N ALA A 106 -11.52 -12.59 -7.18
CA ALA A 106 -11.91 -14.00 -7.06
C ALA A 106 -11.21 -14.69 -5.88
N ALA A 107 -9.93 -14.39 -5.65
CA ALA A 107 -9.18 -14.94 -4.53
C ALA A 107 -9.74 -14.46 -3.19
N LEU A 108 -9.97 -13.15 -3.00
CA LEU A 108 -10.56 -12.61 -1.77
C LEU A 108 -11.93 -13.21 -1.46
N ALA A 109 -12.78 -13.39 -2.49
CA ALA A 109 -14.09 -14.00 -2.34
C ALA A 109 -14.04 -15.48 -1.91
N GLN A 110 -12.94 -16.18 -2.22
CA GLN A 110 -12.70 -17.57 -1.82
C GLN A 110 -12.10 -17.69 -0.41
N GLY A 111 -11.73 -16.57 0.22
CA GLY A 111 -10.92 -16.58 1.43
C GLY A 111 -9.47 -16.87 1.08
N MET A 112 -8.79 -15.83 0.58
CA MET A 112 -7.32 -15.82 0.45
C MET A 112 -6.62 -16.30 1.72
#